data_AF-A0A3B8PK30-F1
#
_entry.id   AF-A0A3B8PK30-F1
#
_cell.length_a   1.000
_cell.length_b   1.000
_cell.length_c   1.000
_cell.angle_alpha   90.00
_cell.angle_beta   90.00
_cell.angle_gamma   90.00
#
_symmetry.space_group_name_H-M   'P 1'
#
loop_
_entity.id
_entity.type
_entity.pdbx_description
1 polymer ?
#
loop_
_entity_poly.entity_id
_entity_poly.type
_entity_poly.pdbx_seq_one_letter_code
_entity_poly.pdbx_strand_id
1 'polypeptide(L)'
;MSQLIDGHHFAWLDQDTGTPDTVDIFYDFRALGGFSNEITTDQITMAELALEKWEDATNGRLQFTRNTTASAADIITIGTGDLAAVGETSEEGGVVGLGGGVFAHSPDHPISNGFAWQDSAENWDTEFDNGDPAGTTDYFSIAAHEIG
;
A
#
# COMPACT_ATOMS: atom_id res chain seq x y z
N MET A 1 29.36 18.35 11.18
CA MET A 1 29.30 17.47 10.00
C MET A 1 27.92 17.70 9.41
N SER A 2 27.82 18.56 8.40
CA SER A 2 26.53 18.99 7.86
C SER A 2 25.89 17.81 7.13
N GLN A 3 24.72 17.39 7.60
CA GLN A 3 23.85 16.47 6.90
C GLN A 3 23.40 17.19 5.61
N LEU A 4 24.03 16.86 4.48
CA LEU A 4 23.51 17.20 3.17
C LEU A 4 22.18 16.44 3.05
N ILE A 5 21.08 17.15 3.27
CA ILE A 5 19.75 16.66 2.90
C ILE A 5 19.77 16.65 1.38
N ASP A 6 20.04 15.49 0.79
CA ASP A 6 19.87 15.31 -0.64
C ASP A 6 18.36 15.31 -0.89
N GLY A 7 17.87 16.31 -1.61
CA GLY A 7 16.45 16.53 -1.90
C GLY A 7 15.91 15.54 -2.92
N HIS A 8 16.20 14.26 -2.73
CA HIS A 8 15.78 13.19 -3.62
C HIS A 8 14.36 12.76 -3.28
N HIS A 9 13.43 13.05 -4.19
CA HIS A 9 12.07 12.54 -4.11
C HIS A 9 12.08 11.15 -4.76
N PHE A 10 11.77 10.12 -3.99
CA PHE A 10 11.54 8.79 -4.54
C PHE A 10 10.18 8.74 -5.21
N ALA A 11 10.07 8.04 -6.34
CA ALA A 11 8.81 7.92 -7.08
C ALA A 11 8.65 6.53 -7.68
N TRP A 12 7.41 6.13 -7.89
CA TRP A 12 7.10 5.00 -8.76
C TRP A 12 7.47 5.31 -10.20
N LEU A 13 7.98 4.31 -10.91
CA LEU A 13 8.13 4.39 -12.35
C LEU A 13 6.75 4.26 -13.00
N ASP A 14 6.46 5.21 -13.88
CA ASP A 14 5.24 5.22 -14.68
C ASP A 14 5.16 3.97 -15.57
N GLN A 15 4.08 3.19 -15.37
CA GLN A 15 3.82 1.96 -16.09
C GLN A 15 3.15 2.18 -17.46
N ASP A 16 2.61 3.37 -17.75
CA ASP A 16 2.02 3.72 -19.04
C ASP A 16 2.51 5.07 -19.57
N THR A 17 3.57 5.03 -20.38
CA THR A 17 4.11 6.22 -21.04
C THR A 17 3.14 6.93 -22.02
N GLY A 18 1.95 6.36 -22.28
CA GLY A 18 0.87 6.97 -23.04
C GLY A 18 0.11 8.08 -22.29
N THR A 19 0.27 8.16 -20.97
CA THR A 19 -0.39 9.11 -20.05
C THR A 19 0.66 9.99 -19.34
N PRO A 20 1.40 10.86 -20.07
CA PRO A 20 2.62 11.51 -19.56
C PRO A 20 2.43 12.50 -18.40
N ASP A 21 1.18 12.86 -18.07
CA ASP A 21 0.83 13.74 -16.95
C ASP A 21 0.34 12.94 -15.70
N THR A 22 0.35 11.60 -15.79
CA THR A 22 -0.09 10.65 -14.77
C THR A 22 1.04 9.66 -14.48
N VAL A 23 1.19 9.27 -13.22
CA VAL A 23 2.05 8.15 -12.84
C VAL A 23 1.15 6.93 -12.67
N ASP A 24 1.24 5.99 -13.61
CA ASP A 24 0.51 4.74 -13.54
C ASP A 24 1.26 3.73 -12.66
N ILE A 25 0.62 3.25 -11.60
CA ILE A 25 1.18 2.36 -10.59
C ILE A 25 0.40 1.05 -10.61
N PHE A 26 1.10 -0.07 -10.72
CA PHE A 26 0.45 -1.37 -10.60
C PHE A 26 0.28 -1.80 -9.15
N TYR A 27 -0.80 -2.52 -8.86
CA TYR A 27 -1.02 -3.19 -7.59
C TYR A 27 -1.60 -4.59 -7.79
N ASP A 28 -1.51 -5.44 -6.76
CA ASP A 28 -2.27 -6.68 -6.69
C ASP A 28 -2.38 -7.23 -5.25
N PHE A 29 -3.31 -8.16 -5.05
CA PHE A 29 -3.52 -8.86 -3.78
C PHE A 29 -2.83 -10.23 -3.81
N ARG A 30 -1.58 -10.28 -3.36
CA ARG A 30 -0.73 -11.48 -3.42
C ARG A 30 -0.17 -11.84 -2.05
N ALA A 31 0.29 -13.08 -1.91
CA ALA A 31 1.14 -13.49 -0.79
C ALA A 31 2.43 -12.65 -0.74
N LEU A 32 2.93 -12.38 0.47
CA LEU A 32 4.11 -11.55 0.72
C LEU A 32 5.04 -12.25 1.73
N GLY A 33 6.36 -12.17 1.53
CA GLY A 33 7.33 -12.70 2.51
C GLY A 33 7.25 -14.21 2.79
N GLY A 34 6.54 -14.99 1.96
CA GLY A 34 6.25 -16.40 2.21
C GLY A 34 4.99 -16.68 3.04
N PHE A 35 4.25 -15.63 3.42
CA PHE A 35 3.00 -15.69 4.16
C PHE A 35 1.81 -15.53 3.20
N SER A 36 0.70 -16.19 3.54
CA SER A 36 -0.53 -16.11 2.74
C SER A 36 -1.15 -14.74 2.92
N ASN A 37 -1.81 -14.27 1.86
CA ASN A 37 -2.68 -13.10 1.96
C ASN A 37 -4.08 -13.57 2.36
N GLU A 38 -4.51 -13.14 3.53
CA GLU A 38 -5.78 -13.48 4.18
C GLU A 38 -6.85 -12.41 3.93
N ILE A 39 -6.55 -11.41 3.08
CA ILE A 39 -7.48 -10.33 2.77
C ILE A 39 -8.83 -10.85 2.27
N THR A 40 -9.89 -10.32 2.87
CA THR A 40 -11.28 -10.65 2.54
C THR A 40 -11.82 -9.76 1.41
N THR A 41 -13.00 -10.10 0.88
CA THR A 41 -13.66 -9.28 -0.15
C THR A 41 -14.01 -7.88 0.33
N ASP A 42 -14.44 -7.74 1.60
CA ASP A 42 -14.80 -6.44 2.16
C ASP A 42 -13.55 -5.56 2.37
N GLN A 43 -12.44 -6.16 2.80
CA GLN A 43 -11.13 -5.49 2.90
C GLN A 43 -10.55 -5.11 1.54
N ILE A 44 -10.70 -5.96 0.51
CA ILE A 44 -10.35 -5.60 -0.89
C ILE A 44 -11.14 -4.36 -1.31
N THR A 45 -12.44 -4.32 -1.01
CA THR A 45 -13.29 -3.16 -1.36
C THR A 45 -12.78 -1.88 -0.69
N MET A 46 -12.38 -1.95 0.58
CA MET A 46 -11.81 -0.80 1.30
C MET A 46 -10.42 -0.40 0.79
N ALA A 47 -9.57 -1.36 0.42
CA ALA A 47 -8.27 -1.08 -0.18
C ALA A 47 -8.40 -0.42 -1.57
N GLU A 48 -9.33 -0.88 -2.40
CA GLU A 48 -9.61 -0.27 -3.71
C GLU A 48 -10.20 1.13 -3.55
N LEU A 49 -11.05 1.34 -2.55
CA LEU A 49 -11.54 2.68 -2.21
C LEU A 49 -10.39 3.60 -1.74
N ALA A 50 -9.42 3.09 -0.98
CA ALA A 50 -8.25 3.86 -0.57
C ALA A 50 -7.40 4.29 -1.78
N LEU A 51 -7.19 3.40 -2.76
CA LEU A 51 -6.53 3.73 -4.03
C LEU A 51 -7.30 4.83 -4.78
N GLU A 52 -8.62 4.67 -4.94
CA GLU A 52 -9.49 5.66 -5.59
C GLU A 52 -9.37 7.04 -4.91
N LYS A 53 -9.33 7.09 -3.58
CA LYS A 53 -9.22 8.35 -2.84
C LYS A 53 -7.85 9.03 -3.03
N TRP A 54 -6.78 8.28 -3.28
CA TRP A 54 -5.49 8.83 -3.69
C TRP A 54 -5.52 9.38 -5.13
N GLU A 55 -6.18 8.69 -6.05
CA GLU A 55 -6.39 9.19 -7.42
C GLU A 55 -7.18 10.52 -7.40
N ASP A 56 -8.29 10.55 -6.65
CA ASP A 56 -9.12 11.74 -6.46
C ASP A 56 -8.33 12.90 -5.85
N ALA A 57 -7.60 12.64 -4.75
CA ALA A 57 -6.83 13.66 -4.04
C ALA A 57 -5.74 14.29 -4.91
N THR A 58 -5.22 13.55 -5.89
CA THR A 58 -4.21 14.04 -6.83
C THR A 58 -4.79 14.58 -8.14
N ASN A 59 -6.12 14.59 -8.28
CA ASN A 59 -6.83 14.90 -9.53
C ASN A 59 -6.35 14.04 -10.71
N GLY A 60 -6.13 12.74 -10.49
CA GLY A 60 -5.71 11.77 -11.51
C GLY A 60 -4.25 11.84 -11.92
N ARG A 61 -3.39 12.52 -11.14
CA ARG A 61 -1.93 12.49 -11.35
C ARG A 61 -1.29 11.18 -10.89
N LEU A 62 -1.99 10.45 -10.02
CA LEU A 62 -1.73 9.04 -9.75
C LEU A 62 -2.89 8.24 -10.33
N GLN A 63 -2.58 7.07 -10.87
CA GLN A 63 -3.57 6.10 -11.32
C GLN A 63 -3.10 4.68 -10.96
N PHE A 64 -3.95 3.93 -10.27
CA PHE A 64 -3.66 2.57 -9.81
C PHE A 64 -4.37 1.56 -10.70
N THR A 65 -3.61 0.63 -11.26
CA THR A 65 -4.17 -0.44 -12.11
C THR A 65 -3.82 -1.80 -11.54
N ARG A 66 -4.84 -2.62 -11.30
CA ARG A 66 -4.60 -3.99 -10.85
C ARG A 66 -3.91 -4.79 -11.94
N ASN A 67 -2.75 -5.38 -11.64
CA ASN A 67 -2.03 -6.24 -12.58
C ASN A 67 -1.57 -7.53 -11.91
N THR A 68 -2.24 -8.64 -12.24
CA THR A 68 -1.95 -9.97 -11.66
C THR A 68 -0.75 -10.69 -12.29
N THR A 69 -0.14 -10.09 -13.31
CA THR A 69 0.98 -10.69 -14.07
C THR A 69 2.28 -9.91 -13.97
N ALA A 70 2.22 -8.64 -13.55
CA ALA A 70 3.39 -7.81 -13.30
C ALA A 70 4.30 -8.44 -12.23
N SER A 71 5.60 -8.15 -12.29
CA SER A 71 6.55 -8.66 -11.30
C SER A 71 6.31 -8.00 -9.94
N ALA A 72 6.69 -8.68 -8.84
CA ALA A 72 6.55 -8.09 -7.51
C ALA A 72 7.35 -6.79 -7.33
N ALA A 73 8.41 -6.59 -8.12
CA ALA A 73 9.22 -5.37 -8.08
C ALA A 73 8.47 -4.15 -8.63
N ASP A 74 7.49 -4.36 -9.50
CA ASP A 74 6.79 -3.30 -10.24
C ASP A 74 5.38 -3.01 -9.70
N ILE A 75 5.01 -3.61 -8.56
CA ILE A 75 3.69 -3.45 -7.96
C ILE A 75 3.77 -3.01 -6.50
N ILE A 76 2.66 -2.47 -6.01
CA ILE A 76 2.30 -2.50 -4.59
C ILE A 76 1.58 -3.82 -4.30
N THR A 77 2.15 -4.64 -3.42
CA THR A 77 1.46 -5.82 -2.87
C THR A 77 0.59 -5.40 -1.70
N ILE A 78 -0.74 -5.48 -1.85
CA ILE A 78 -1.69 -5.08 -0.82
C ILE A 78 -2.27 -6.34 -0.17
N GLY A 79 -2.41 -6.36 1.16
CA GLY A 79 -2.96 -7.53 1.82
C GLY A 79 -3.20 -7.40 3.31
N THR A 80 -3.80 -8.45 3.85
CA THR A 80 -3.96 -8.67 5.29
C THR A 80 -3.33 -10.01 5.64
N GLY A 81 -2.62 -10.11 6.74
CA GLY A 81 -2.03 -11.38 7.19
C GLY A 81 -1.06 -11.20 8.35
N ASP A 82 -0.33 -12.27 8.66
CA ASP A 82 0.73 -12.23 9.68
C ASP A 82 1.79 -11.17 9.32
N LEU A 83 2.06 -10.25 10.25
CA LEU A 83 3.03 -9.17 10.10
C LEU A 83 4.48 -9.66 10.01
N ALA A 84 4.74 -10.93 10.30
CA ALA A 84 6.03 -11.54 10.02
C ALA A 84 6.37 -11.51 8.51
N ALA A 85 5.38 -11.32 7.64
CA ALA A 85 5.57 -11.06 6.20
C ALA A 85 6.42 -9.82 5.90
N VAL A 86 6.40 -8.85 6.81
CA VAL A 86 7.06 -7.54 6.69
C VAL A 86 8.02 -7.25 7.84
N GLY A 87 8.34 -8.25 8.66
CA GLY A 87 9.37 -8.18 9.69
C GLY A 87 8.88 -7.75 11.07
N GLU A 88 7.57 -7.66 11.28
CA GLU A 88 6.95 -7.32 12.56
C GLU A 88 6.26 -8.54 13.20
N THR A 89 5.64 -8.36 14.36
CA THR A 89 4.89 -9.40 15.07
C THR A 89 3.41 -9.03 15.12
N SER A 90 2.54 -9.95 14.70
CA SER A 90 1.09 -9.78 14.79
C SER A 90 0.60 -9.86 16.23
N GLU A 91 -0.15 -8.85 16.66
CA GLU A 91 -0.85 -8.81 17.95
C GLU A 91 -1.98 -7.78 17.94
N GLU A 92 -3.12 -8.11 18.56
CA GLU A 92 -4.25 -7.20 18.69
C GLU A 92 -3.88 -5.95 19.48
N GLY A 93 -4.15 -4.77 18.92
CA GLY A 93 -3.83 -3.46 19.50
C GLY A 93 -2.35 -3.07 19.39
N GLY A 94 -1.56 -3.83 18.62
CA GLY A 94 -0.15 -3.58 18.34
C GLY A 94 0.05 -2.72 17.11
N VAL A 95 1.04 -3.09 16.29
CA VAL A 95 1.19 -2.52 14.95
C VAL A 95 0.05 -3.07 14.09
N VAL A 96 -0.78 -2.20 13.54
CA VAL A 96 -2.00 -2.60 12.81
C VAL A 96 -1.77 -2.77 11.30
N GLY A 97 -0.65 -2.26 10.79
CA GLY A 97 -0.25 -2.38 9.40
C GLY A 97 1.11 -1.73 9.14
N LEU A 98 1.71 -2.06 7.99
CA LEU A 98 2.94 -1.45 7.50
C LEU A 98 2.92 -1.27 5.99
N GLY A 99 3.33 -0.09 5.55
CA GLY A 99 3.69 0.26 4.20
C GLY A 99 5.19 0.30 4.01
N GLY A 100 5.66 0.01 2.81
CA GLY A 100 7.07 0.10 2.51
C GLY A 100 7.44 -0.29 1.09
N GLY A 101 8.75 -0.27 0.83
CA GLY A 101 9.33 -0.61 -0.46
C GLY A 101 10.84 -0.49 -0.45
N VAL A 102 11.45 -0.77 -1.59
CA VAL A 102 12.88 -0.58 -1.84
C VAL A 102 13.07 0.75 -2.55
N PHE A 103 13.82 1.64 -1.89
CA PHE A 103 14.13 2.99 -2.34
C PHE A 103 15.54 3.02 -2.93
N ALA A 104 15.64 2.97 -4.25
CA ALA A 104 16.94 2.90 -4.92
C ALA A 104 17.55 4.30 -5.06
N HIS A 105 18.76 4.49 -4.54
CA HIS A 105 19.55 5.71 -4.75
C HIS A 105 20.28 5.68 -6.11
N SER A 106 19.51 5.63 -7.19
CA SER A 106 19.95 5.75 -8.58
C SER A 106 19.44 7.09 -9.17
N PRO A 107 19.87 7.51 -10.38
CA PRO A 107 19.49 8.81 -10.94
C PRO A 107 17.98 9.11 -10.89
N ASP A 108 17.15 8.10 -11.14
CA ASP A 108 15.69 8.24 -11.20
C ASP A 108 14.99 8.01 -9.85
N HIS A 109 15.73 7.65 -8.80
CA HIS A 109 15.23 7.38 -7.45
C HIS A 109 13.97 6.48 -7.39
N PRO A 110 13.94 5.32 -8.06
CA PRO A 110 12.72 4.55 -8.18
C PRO A 110 12.36 3.83 -6.86
N ILE A 111 11.06 3.74 -6.62
CA ILE A 111 10.44 2.83 -5.67
C ILE A 111 10.19 1.49 -6.38
N SER A 112 10.46 0.39 -5.69
CA SER A 112 10.17 -0.97 -6.18
C SER A 112 9.81 -1.90 -5.02
N ASN A 113 9.23 -3.06 -5.30
CA ASN A 113 8.84 -4.05 -4.28
C ASN A 113 7.95 -3.42 -3.19
N GLY A 114 6.99 -2.60 -3.61
CA GLY A 114 6.12 -1.90 -2.68
C GLY A 114 5.15 -2.86 -1.99
N PHE A 115 4.75 -2.52 -0.78
CA PHE A 115 3.72 -3.24 -0.05
C PHE A 115 2.93 -2.32 0.86
N ALA A 116 1.67 -2.71 1.11
CA ALA A 116 0.82 -2.21 2.17
C ALA A 116 0.17 -3.44 2.82
N TRP A 117 0.56 -3.76 4.05
CA TRP A 117 0.21 -5.04 4.69
C TRP A 117 -0.43 -4.78 6.05
N GLN A 118 -1.70 -5.12 6.18
CA GLN A 118 -2.49 -4.99 7.40
C GLN A 118 -2.38 -6.26 8.27
N ASP A 119 -2.41 -6.11 9.59
CA ASP A 119 -2.33 -7.24 10.52
C ASP A 119 -3.64 -8.05 10.52
N SER A 120 -3.58 -9.37 10.37
CA SER A 120 -4.78 -10.22 10.52
C SER A 120 -5.22 -10.45 11.96
N ALA A 121 -4.44 -10.06 12.96
CA ALA A 121 -4.83 -10.14 14.38
C ALA A 121 -5.86 -9.08 14.79
N GLU A 122 -6.02 -8.02 14.00
CA GLU A 122 -6.90 -6.89 14.31
C GLU A 122 -8.39 -7.21 14.06
N ASN A 123 -9.26 -6.59 14.87
CA ASN A 123 -10.70 -6.60 14.65
C ASN A 123 -11.09 -5.48 13.69
N TRP A 124 -11.05 -5.77 12.39
CA TRP A 124 -11.26 -4.78 11.33
C TRP A 124 -12.71 -4.33 11.17
N ASP A 125 -12.91 -3.01 11.15
CA ASP A 125 -14.08 -2.40 10.54
C ASP A 125 -13.86 -2.21 9.04
N THR A 126 -14.85 -2.58 8.24
CA THR A 126 -14.81 -2.55 6.77
C THR A 126 -15.99 -1.76 6.18
N GLU A 127 -16.72 -1.01 7.00
CA GLU A 127 -17.76 -0.10 6.56
C GLU A 127 -17.23 1.34 6.49
N PHE A 128 -17.21 1.90 5.29
CA PHE A 128 -16.73 3.26 5.07
C PHE A 128 -17.71 4.32 5.61
N ASP A 129 -17.18 5.39 6.22
CA ASP A 129 -17.92 6.57 6.69
C ASP A 129 -18.99 6.27 7.78
N ASN A 130 -18.75 5.25 8.62
CA ASN A 130 -19.61 4.90 9.75
C ASN A 130 -19.11 5.47 11.10
N GLY A 131 -17.96 6.15 11.12
CA GLY A 131 -17.36 6.78 12.29
C GLY A 131 -16.26 5.94 12.95
N ASP A 132 -16.35 5.75 14.27
CA ASP A 132 -15.40 4.97 15.06
C ASP A 132 -16.17 3.90 15.86
N PRO A 133 -16.52 2.76 15.22
CA PRO A 133 -17.21 1.70 15.94
C PRO A 133 -16.35 1.16 17.08
N ALA A 134 -16.99 0.94 18.24
CA ALA A 134 -16.26 0.62 19.44
C ALA A 134 -15.57 -0.76 19.34
N GLY A 135 -14.26 -0.78 19.57
CA GLY A 135 -13.46 -2.01 19.61
C GLY A 135 -13.05 -2.54 18.25
N THR A 136 -13.11 -1.71 17.21
CA THR A 136 -12.62 -2.04 15.87
C THR A 136 -11.50 -1.10 15.45
N THR A 137 -10.69 -1.53 14.48
CA THR A 137 -9.71 -0.70 13.77
C THR A 137 -10.24 -0.42 12.37
N ASP A 138 -10.29 0.84 11.93
CA ASP A 138 -10.81 1.21 10.60
C ASP A 138 -9.86 0.76 9.49
N TYR A 139 -10.28 -0.23 8.69
CA TYR A 139 -9.43 -0.81 7.64
C TYR A 139 -9.10 0.21 6.55
N PHE A 140 -10.07 1.04 6.16
CA PHE A 140 -9.88 2.03 5.11
C PHE A 140 -8.76 3.02 5.48
N SER A 141 -8.79 3.59 6.69
CA SER A 141 -7.79 4.56 7.14
C SER A 141 -6.38 3.95 7.17
N ILE A 142 -6.25 2.71 7.64
CA ILE A 142 -4.95 2.04 7.66
C ILE A 142 -4.48 1.71 6.25
N ALA A 143 -5.35 1.15 5.39
CA ALA A 143 -4.98 0.89 4.00
C ALA A 143 -4.56 2.18 3.27
N ALA A 144 -5.32 3.27 3.44
CA ALA A 144 -4.99 4.57 2.85
C ALA A 144 -3.67 5.14 3.37
N HIS A 145 -3.37 4.96 4.67
CA HIS A 145 -2.10 5.36 5.27
C HIS A 145 -0.92 4.59 4.68
N GLU A 146 -0.99 3.26 4.64
CA GLU A 146 0.14 2.43 4.20
C GLU A 146 0.38 2.46 2.69
N ILE A 147 -0.64 2.82 1.89
CA ILE A 147 -0.51 2.99 0.43
C ILE A 147 0.18 4.31 0.06
N GLY A 148 0.02 5.37 0.88
CA GLY A 148 0.47 6.73 0.59
C GLY A 148 1.93 7.02 0.95
#